data_AF-A0A2S9FUV6-F1
#
_entry.id   AF-A0A2S9FUV6-F1
#
_cell.length_a   1.000
_cell.length_b   1.000
_cell.length_c   1.000
_cell.angle_alpha   90.00
_cell.angle_beta   90.00
_cell.angle_gamma   90.00
#
_symmetry.space_group_name_H-M   'P 1'
#
loop_
_entity.id
_entity.type
_entity.pdbx_description
1 polymer ?
#
loop_
_entity_poly.entity_id
_entity_poly.type
_entity_poly.pdbx_seq_one_letter_code
_entity_poly.pdbx_strand_id
1 'polypeptide(L)'
;ELLRVVAVDGGNGTGNGSSVVTVDVARKLPGRGAWLHPDPVCLQAAVRRRAFGRALRIAGSPDITAVSERLPDGEAPESPGQENR
;
A
#
# COMPACT_ATOMS: atom_id res chain seq x y z
N GLU A 1 -9.97 -6.73 10.16
CA GLU A 1 -9.37 -5.40 10.44
C GLU A 1 -8.68 -4.86 9.17
N LEU A 2 -8.55 -3.53 9.02
CA LEU A 2 -7.89 -2.91 7.85
C LEU A 2 -6.58 -2.26 8.26
N LEU A 3 -5.53 -2.46 7.46
CA LEU A 3 -4.25 -1.78 7.57
C LEU A 3 -4.30 -0.45 6.83
N ARG A 4 -3.94 0.63 7.53
CA ARG A 4 -3.66 1.91 6.88
C ARG A 4 -2.28 1.83 6.27
N VAL A 5 -2.17 1.97 4.96
CA VAL A 5 -0.89 2.17 4.27
C VAL A 5 -0.76 3.63 3.86
N VAL A 6 0.43 4.19 3.96
CA VAL A 6 0.69 5.60 3.62
C VAL A 6 1.89 5.69 2.70
N ALA A 7 1.85 6.65 1.77
CA ALA A 7 3.02 7.00 0.99
C ALA A 7 3.85 8.02 1.76
N VAL A 8 5.11 7.69 1.99
CA VAL A 8 6.13 8.62 2.45
C VAL A 8 6.91 9.04 1.21
N ASP A 9 6.75 10.30 0.83
CA ASP A 9 7.58 10.93 -0.20
C ASP A 9 8.92 11.36 0.44
N GLY A 10 10.02 11.02 -0.21
CA GLY A 10 11.38 11.38 0.24
C GLY A 10 11.73 12.86 0.06
N GLY A 11 10.84 13.68 -0.50
CA GLY A 11 10.89 15.13 -0.41
C GLY A 11 12.14 15.77 -1.01
N ASN A 12 12.24 15.82 -2.33
CA ASN A 12 12.86 16.97 -3.00
C ASN A 12 12.20 17.21 -4.36
N GLY A 13 11.02 17.84 -4.35
CA GLY A 13 10.57 18.91 -5.26
C GLY A 13 10.54 18.72 -6.79
N THR A 14 11.20 17.73 -7.39
CA THR A 14 11.44 17.68 -8.84
C THR A 14 11.30 16.25 -9.35
N GLY A 15 10.04 15.87 -9.64
CA GLY A 15 9.70 14.95 -10.73
C GLY A 15 10.09 13.46 -10.65
N ASN A 16 10.87 12.99 -9.67
CA ASN A 16 11.18 11.57 -9.48
C ASN A 16 11.24 11.20 -7.99
N GLY A 17 10.23 11.61 -7.22
CA GLY A 17 10.12 11.24 -5.81
C GLY A 17 9.93 9.75 -5.65
N SER A 18 10.98 9.02 -5.27
CA SER A 18 10.89 7.63 -4.83
C SER A 18 9.95 7.56 -3.63
N SER A 19 8.70 7.20 -3.89
CA SER A 19 7.66 7.13 -2.88
C SER A 19 7.66 5.73 -2.28
N VAL A 20 7.85 5.65 -0.96
CA VAL A 20 7.83 4.40 -0.23
C VAL A 20 6.48 4.25 0.45
N VAL A 21 5.82 3.12 0.24
CA VAL A 21 4.55 2.78 0.89
C VAL A 21 4.86 1.98 2.14
N THR A 22 4.38 2.46 3.28
CA THR A 22 4.57 1.82 4.58
C THR A 22 3.26 1.64 5.32
N VAL A 23 3.21 0.72 6.28
CA VAL A 23 2.03 0.45 7.11
C VAL A 23 2.02 1.40 8.31
N ASP A 24 1.01 2.26 8.38
CA ASP A 24 0.78 3.15 9.51
C ASP A 24 -0.12 2.49 10.57
N VAL A 25 0.49 1.63 11.39
CA VAL A 25 -0.19 0.96 12.50
C VAL A 25 -0.66 1.99 13.54
N ALA A 26 0.12 3.04 13.76
CA ALA A 26 -0.16 4.06 14.78
C ALA A 26 -1.17 5.13 14.32
N ARG A 27 -1.52 5.16 13.03
CA ARG A 27 -2.28 6.25 12.39
C ARG A 27 -1.66 7.64 12.62
N LYS A 28 -0.34 7.71 12.70
CA LYS A 28 0.42 8.93 13.04
C LYS A 28 1.20 9.49 11.86
N LEU A 29 1.29 8.77 10.74
CA LEU A 29 2.10 9.23 9.63
C LEU A 29 1.36 10.33 8.84
N PRO A 30 2.02 11.48 8.62
CA PRO A 30 1.48 12.54 7.78
C PRO A 30 1.53 12.09 6.32
N GLY A 31 0.50 12.45 5.55
CA GLY A 31 0.42 12.14 4.14
C GLY A 31 -0.89 11.48 3.73
N ARG A 32 -0.96 11.09 2.46
CA ARG A 32 -2.14 10.39 1.92
C ARG A 32 -2.07 8.93 2.32
N GLY A 33 -3.17 8.42 2.85
CA GLY A 33 -3.30 7.02 3.23
C GLY A 33 -4.29 6.28 2.33
N ALA A 34 -4.03 5.00 2.14
CA ALA A 34 -4.95 4.04 1.56
C ALA A 34 -5.21 2.92 2.57
N TRP A 35 -6.30 2.19 2.38
CA TRP A 35 -6.65 1.06 3.22
C TRP A 35 -6.42 -0.23 2.47
N LEU A 36 -5.84 -1.21 3.15
CA LEU A 36 -5.56 -2.53 2.62
C LEU A 36 -5.96 -3.57 3.67
N HIS A 37 -6.45 -4.72 3.24
CA HIS A 37 -6.59 -5.85 4.15
C HIS A 37 -5.19 -6.38 4.54
N PRO A 38 -5.00 -6.91 5.76
CA PRO A 38 -3.77 -7.57 6.20
C PRO A 38 -3.59 -8.94 5.53
N ASP A 39 -3.67 -8.97 4.20
CA ASP A 39 -3.69 -10.18 3.39
C ASP A 39 -2.78 -10.00 2.15
N PRO A 40 -1.89 -10.96 1.85
CA PRO A 40 -0.96 -10.84 0.74
C PRO A 40 -1.62 -10.90 -0.64
N VAL A 41 -2.77 -11.56 -0.79
CA VAL A 41 -3.54 -11.56 -2.05
C VAL A 41 -4.06 -10.16 -2.32
N CYS A 42 -4.57 -9.47 -1.29
CA CYS A 42 -5.00 -8.08 -1.39
C CYS A 42 -3.84 -7.15 -1.78
N LEU A 43 -2.65 -7.34 -1.21
CA LEU A 43 -1.45 -6.60 -1.56
C LEU A 43 -1.07 -6.82 -3.04
N GLN A 44 -0.96 -8.08 -3.48
CA GLN A 44 -0.63 -8.39 -4.87
C GLN A 44 -1.65 -7.81 -5.86
N ALA A 45 -2.95 -7.95 -5.57
CA ALA A 45 -4.00 -7.36 -6.39
C ALA A 45 -3.86 -5.83 -6.47
N ALA A 46 -3.56 -5.17 -5.35
CA ALA A 46 -3.34 -3.73 -5.28
C ALA A 46 -2.09 -3.27 -6.05
N VAL A 47 -0.99 -4.03 -5.99
CA VAL A 47 0.22 -3.77 -6.78
C VAL A 47 -0.05 -3.95 -8.27
N ARG A 48 -0.65 -5.08 -8.65
CA ARG A 48 -0.91 -5.45 -10.06
C ARG A 48 -1.84 -4.45 -10.75
N ARG A 49 -2.84 -3.92 -10.03
CA ARG A 49 -3.76 -2.88 -10.54
C ARG A 49 -3.25 -1.45 -10.34
N ARG A 50 -2.05 -1.26 -9.81
CA ARG A 50 -1.46 0.05 -9.50
C ARG A 50 -2.36 0.92 -8.59
N ALA A 51 -3.07 0.28 -7.66
CA ALA A 51 -4.01 0.94 -6.76
C ALA A 51 -3.32 1.94 -5.84
N PHE A 52 -2.14 1.61 -5.30
CA PHE A 52 -1.37 2.52 -4.44
C PHE A 52 -0.92 3.76 -5.20
N GLY A 53 -0.43 3.59 -6.44
CA GLY A 53 -0.07 4.72 -7.30
C GLY A 53 -1.24 5.69 -7.51
N ARG A 54 -2.44 5.16 -7.80
CA ARG A 54 -3.65 5.98 -7.95
C ARG A 54 -4.14 6.60 -6.65
N ALA A 55 -4.26 5.82 -5.57
CA ALA A 55 -4.82 6.28 -4.30
C ALA A 55 -3.90 7.28 -3.58
N LEU A 56 -2.59 7.08 -3.71
CA LEU A 56 -1.57 7.89 -3.05
C LEU A 56 -0.97 8.96 -3.96
N ARG A 57 -1.41 9.05 -5.23
CA ARG A 57 -0.89 9.96 -6.27
C ARG A 57 0.62 9.85 -6.48
N ILE A 58 1.13 8.63 -6.49
CA ILE A 58 2.55 8.34 -6.75
C ILE A 58 2.73 8.21 -8.25
N ALA A 59 3.68 8.96 -8.79
CA ALA A 59 4.11 8.81 -10.17
C ALA A 59 5.00 7.56 -10.28
N GLY A 60 4.46 6.47 -10.84
CA GLY A 60 5.20 5.24 -11.08
C GLY A 60 4.87 4.10 -10.13
N SER A 61 5.84 3.23 -9.89
CA SER A 61 5.69 2.06 -9.02
C SER A 61 6.25 2.41 -7.64
N PRO A 62 5.41 2.49 -6.59
CA PRO A 62 5.91 2.69 -5.24
C PRO A 62 6.70 1.49 -4.74
N ASP A 63 7.67 1.74 -3.85
CA ASP A 63 8.26 0.66 -3.07
C ASP A 63 7.24 0.17 -2.02
N ILE A 64 6.92 -1.11 -2.05
CA ILE A 64 5.95 -1.74 -1.15
C ILE A 64 6.61 -2.74 -0.20
N THR A 65 7.95 -2.75 -0.15
CA THR A 65 8.73 -3.73 0.62
C THR A 65 8.33 -3.71 2.09
N ALA A 66 8.20 -2.50 2.67
CA ALA A 66 7.76 -2.31 4.05
C ALA A 66 6.33 -2.83 4.34
N VAL A 67 5.45 -2.87 3.34
CA VAL A 67 4.11 -3.46 3.50
C VAL A 67 4.19 -4.98 3.43
N SER A 68 4.96 -5.53 2.48
CA SER A 68 5.12 -6.97 2.33
C SER A 68 5.72 -7.61 3.58
N GLU A 69 6.75 -7.00 4.18
CA GLU A 69 7.36 -7.52 5.41
C GLU A 69 6.42 -7.49 6.63
N ARG A 70 5.39 -6.64 6.58
CA ARG A 70 4.41 -6.55 7.67
C ARG A 70 3.28 -7.57 7.54
N LEU A 71 3.03 -8.08 6.33
CA LEU A 71 2.05 -9.12 6.11
C LEU A 71 2.66 -10.47 6.50
N PRO A 72 1.89 -11.35 7.13
CA PRO A 72 2.34 -12.73 7.33
C PRO A 72 2.63 -13.35 5.96
N ASP A 73 3.61 -14.27 5.91
CA ASP A 73 3.85 -15.16 4.76
C ASP A 73 2.57 -15.97 4.51
N GLY A 74 1.65 -15.41 3.74
CA GLY A 74 0.38 -16.06 3.46
C GLY A 74 0.60 -17.11 2.40
N GLU A 75 0.68 -18.37 2.84
CA GLU A 75 0.12 -19.48 2.08
C GLU A 75 -1.29 -19.05 1.66
N ALA A 76 -1.51 -18.90 0.36
CA ALA A 76 -2.70 -18.27 -0.21
C ALA A 76 -3.98 -18.91 0.35
N PRO A 77 -4.76 -18.24 1.21
CA PRO A 77 -6.10 -18.67 1.50
C PRO A 77 -6.97 -18.12 0.37
N GLU A 78 -7.74 -19.01 -0.22
CA GLU A 78 -8.56 -18.76 -1.38
C GLU A 78 -9.56 -17.63 -1.06
N SER A 79 -9.55 -16.62 -1.92
CA SER A 79 -10.33 -15.39 -1.82
C SER A 79 -11.75 -15.60 -1.28
N PRO A 80 -12.24 -14.69 -0.43
CA PRO A 80 -13.45 -13.98 -0.86
C PRO A 80 -13.37 -12.48 -0.55
N GLY A 81 -14.02 -11.67 -1.40
CA GLY A 81 -14.36 -10.30 -1.04
C GLY A 81 -13.90 -9.23 -2.02
N GLN A 82 -14.20 -9.40 -3.30
CA GLN A 82 -14.49 -8.24 -4.15
C GLN A 82 -15.86 -7.71 -3.74
N GLU A 83 -15.91 -6.83 -2.74
CA GLU A 83 -17.13 -6.11 -2.38
C GLU A 83 -16.93 -4.60 -2.56
N ASN A 84 -17.11 -4.18 -3.82
CA ASN A 84 -17.40 -2.80 -4.17
C ASN A 84 -18.89 -2.76 -4.59
N ARG A 85 -19.76 -2.43 -3.64
CA ARG A 85 -21.14 -1.99 -3.92
C ARG A 85 -21.22 -0.48 -3.75
#